data_AF-A0A415LAW3-F1
#
_entry.id   AF-A0A415LAW3-F1
#
_cell.length_a   1.000
_cell.length_b   1.000
_cell.length_c   1.000
_cell.angle_alpha   90.00
_cell.angle_beta   90.00
_cell.angle_gamma   90.00
#
_symmetry.space_group_name_H-M   'P 1'
#
loop_
_entity.id
_entity.type
_entity.pdbx_description
1 polymer ?
#
loop_
_entity_poly.entity_id
_entity_poly.type
_entity_poly.pdbx_seq_one_letter_code
_entity_poly.pdbx_strand_id
1 'polypeptide(L)'
;MKKRALILTAVLTAAALTGGSGYLPVTDGIRSKMIQNVYADAEDSKESADTETSDSVLDQATIMYQQYNYDEAIKLLKKQDDFTKNKDYMDLAAKCQIAKKSLVEYPLEKITHVFFHTLIEDTSRAFDGDSKSGNYNQVMTTVSEFNKIIQIIYDKGYVLVSPHDMATVNKDGTMSRGKIMVPEGKIPFVLSQDDVSYYHYMDGDGCASKLVLDENGEVKNEYVDADGNVLVGDYDLVPLLDSFIKEHPDFSYHGRKGILAMTGYNGVLGYRTDSAYKTGENLQDDQKKFLEDHPDFDYDQDVKDATKVADAMKAEGWEFASHTWGHMNATERSAEDLKTDDEKWKANVAPILGDTDMIIFAFGADIGDWEGYSSDNPKFQYYKNAGYDYFCNVDSSQYFVQITDQYFRQGRRNLDGYRMYYNPDMLSDLFDVSEVWDSSRPTPVPEM
;
A
#
# COMPACT_ATOMS: atom_id res chain seq x y z
N MET A 1 -14.99 -35.22 38.19
CA MET A 1 -16.36 -35.57 37.74
C MET A 1 -17.20 -34.32 37.57
N LYS A 2 -17.42 -33.87 36.33
CA LYS A 2 -18.69 -33.41 35.74
C LYS A 2 -18.38 -32.69 34.43
N LYS A 3 -18.83 -33.30 33.33
CA LYS A 3 -18.84 -32.80 31.95
C LYS A 3 -20.02 -31.84 31.75
N ARG A 4 -19.84 -30.83 30.90
CA ARG A 4 -20.74 -30.32 29.81
C ARG A 4 -19.81 -29.51 28.87
N ALA A 5 -19.46 -29.88 27.63
CA ALA A 5 -20.20 -30.20 26.40
C ALA A 5 -20.85 -28.99 25.67
N LEU A 6 -20.14 -28.59 24.59
CA LEU A 6 -20.63 -28.17 23.26
C LEU A 6 -21.22 -26.74 23.14
N ILE A 7 -20.87 -25.91 22.16
CA ILE A 7 -21.11 -26.04 20.71
C ILE A 7 -20.14 -25.11 19.95
N LEU A 8 -19.40 -25.63 18.95
CA LEU A 8 -18.80 -24.84 17.87
C LEU A 8 -19.49 -25.29 16.58
N THR A 9 -20.25 -24.40 15.97
CA THR A 9 -21.00 -24.69 14.74
C THR A 9 -20.09 -24.40 13.55
N ALA A 10 -19.76 -25.45 12.81
CA ALA A 10 -19.19 -25.39 11.48
C ALA A 10 -20.26 -24.95 10.47
N VAL A 11 -19.91 -24.04 9.55
CA VAL A 11 -20.62 -23.90 8.28
C VAL A 11 -19.67 -24.39 7.19
N LEU A 12 -20.09 -25.49 6.58
CA LEU A 12 -19.45 -26.19 5.47
C LEU A 12 -20.49 -26.22 4.35
N THR A 13 -20.24 -25.52 3.26
CA THR A 13 -20.89 -25.72 1.95
C THR A 13 -19.80 -25.47 0.91
N ALA A 14 -19.07 -26.48 0.44
CA ALA A 14 -19.46 -27.46 -0.57
C ALA A 14 -19.50 -26.88 -1.99
N ALA A 15 -18.36 -26.97 -2.69
CA ALA A 15 -18.32 -27.21 -4.12
C ALA A 15 -17.40 -28.42 -4.34
N ALA A 16 -18.00 -29.59 -4.47
CA ALA A 16 -17.34 -30.79 -4.94
C ALA A 16 -18.00 -31.18 -6.25
N LEU A 17 -17.23 -31.17 -7.35
CA LEU A 17 -17.45 -32.06 -8.48
C LEU A 17 -16.08 -32.49 -9.04
N THR A 18 -15.69 -33.69 -8.58
CA THR A 18 -15.09 -34.81 -9.36
C THR A 18 -13.88 -34.49 -10.26
N GLY A 19 -12.73 -35.14 -10.16
CA GLY A 19 -12.39 -36.42 -9.54
C GLY A 19 -11.13 -36.91 -10.25
N GLY A 20 -10.09 -37.20 -9.47
CA GLY A 20 -8.80 -37.64 -10.03
C GLY A 20 -7.76 -37.73 -8.93
N SER A 21 -7.80 -38.82 -8.18
CA SER A 21 -6.70 -39.29 -7.34
C SER A 21 -5.45 -39.45 -8.21
N GLY A 22 -4.64 -38.40 -8.28
CA GLY A 22 -3.26 -38.42 -8.74
C GLY A 22 -2.36 -38.17 -7.54
N TYR A 23 -2.11 -39.22 -6.74
CA TYR A 23 -0.85 -39.29 -6.01
C TYR A 23 0.27 -39.14 -7.05
N LEU A 24 0.84 -37.94 -7.16
CA LEU A 24 2.11 -37.76 -7.83
C LEU A 24 3.19 -38.21 -6.84
N PRO A 25 3.91 -39.32 -7.10
CA PRO A 25 4.99 -39.75 -6.25
C PRO A 25 6.23 -38.93 -6.61
N VAL A 26 6.27 -37.66 -6.20
CA VAL A 26 7.52 -36.89 -6.15
C VAL A 26 8.16 -37.09 -4.78
N THR A 27 8.54 -38.36 -4.56
CA THR A 27 9.71 -38.85 -3.82
C THR A 27 9.99 -38.31 -2.41
N ASP A 28 9.78 -39.17 -1.41
CA ASP A 28 10.49 -39.11 -0.12
C ASP A 28 12.01 -38.98 -0.27
N GLY A 29 12.57 -39.44 -1.40
CA GLY A 29 13.99 -39.30 -1.73
C GLY A 29 14.46 -37.87 -2.02
N ILE A 30 13.64 -37.02 -2.66
CA ILE A 30 14.00 -35.59 -2.87
C ILE A 30 13.88 -34.84 -1.55
N ARG A 31 12.84 -35.11 -0.76
CA ARG A 31 12.69 -34.54 0.59
C ARG A 31 13.86 -34.93 1.49
N SER A 32 14.27 -36.20 1.51
CA SER A 32 15.40 -36.66 2.33
C SER A 32 16.75 -36.09 1.88
N LYS A 33 16.99 -35.90 0.56
CA LYS A 33 18.21 -35.25 0.04
C LYS A 33 18.23 -33.75 0.30
N MET A 34 17.09 -33.07 0.19
CA MET A 34 17.02 -31.63 0.49
C MET A 34 17.14 -31.38 1.99
N ILE A 35 16.52 -32.21 2.84
CA ILE A 35 16.75 -32.19 4.29
C ILE A 35 18.25 -32.39 4.57
N GLN A 36 18.93 -33.33 3.92
CA GLN A 36 20.39 -33.50 4.06
C GLN A 36 21.19 -32.26 3.61
N ASN A 37 20.80 -31.57 2.55
CA ASN A 37 21.46 -30.32 2.11
C ASN A 37 21.18 -29.16 3.08
N VAL A 38 19.98 -29.06 3.66
CA VAL A 38 19.66 -28.11 4.73
C VAL A 38 20.53 -28.35 5.96
N TYR A 39 20.76 -29.62 6.33
CA TYR A 39 21.69 -29.99 7.40
C TYR A 39 23.16 -29.66 7.07
N ALA A 40 23.57 -29.73 5.79
CA ALA A 40 24.94 -29.45 5.36
C ALA A 40 25.27 -27.95 5.26
N ASP A 41 24.30 -27.11 4.91
CA ASP A 41 24.47 -25.65 4.81
C ASP A 41 24.30 -24.92 6.16
N ALA A 42 24.33 -25.63 7.29
CA ALA A 42 24.10 -25.07 8.63
C ALA A 42 25.41 -24.70 9.38
N GLU A 43 26.57 -24.76 8.73
CA GLU A 43 27.87 -24.58 9.41
C GLU A 43 28.46 -23.16 9.42
N ASP A 44 27.80 -22.12 8.89
CA ASP A 44 28.37 -20.77 8.95
C ASP A 44 27.31 -19.65 9.07
N SER A 45 26.90 -19.34 10.30
CA SER A 45 26.30 -18.05 10.67
C SER A 45 26.16 -17.96 12.20
N LYS A 46 27.04 -17.19 12.86
CA LYS A 46 26.87 -16.80 14.28
C LYS A 46 26.90 -15.29 14.42
N GLU A 47 25.74 -14.71 14.66
CA GLU A 47 25.60 -13.39 15.29
C GLU A 47 24.32 -13.37 16.14
N SER A 48 24.38 -12.65 17.26
CA SER A 48 23.53 -12.80 18.46
C SER A 48 22.01 -12.76 18.23
N ALA A 49 21.30 -13.58 18.99
CA ALA A 49 19.84 -13.72 19.01
C ALA A 49 19.19 -12.73 20.00
N ASP A 50 18.15 -12.03 19.53
CA ASP A 50 17.14 -11.40 20.38
C ASP A 50 16.21 -12.49 20.94
N THR A 51 15.74 -12.29 22.17
CA THR A 51 14.95 -13.27 22.92
C THR A 51 13.50 -13.33 22.45
N GLU A 52 13.28 -13.98 21.31
CA GLU A 52 11.96 -14.38 20.84
C GLU A 52 11.68 -15.86 21.17
N THR A 53 10.42 -16.19 21.46
CA THR A 53 10.01 -17.56 21.77
C THR A 53 9.99 -18.44 20.51
N SER A 54 10.16 -19.76 20.63
CA SER A 54 10.16 -20.67 19.48
C SER A 54 8.90 -20.59 18.62
N ASP A 55 7.75 -20.38 19.25
CA ASP A 55 6.46 -20.31 18.55
C ASP A 55 6.36 -19.03 17.72
N SER A 56 6.84 -17.88 18.23
CA SER A 56 6.83 -16.62 17.45
C SER A 56 7.78 -16.64 16.26
N VAL A 57 8.95 -17.30 16.38
CA VAL A 57 9.90 -17.41 15.26
C VAL A 57 9.33 -18.29 14.13
N LEU A 58 8.66 -19.41 14.48
CA LEU A 58 8.03 -20.26 13.47
C LEU A 58 6.86 -19.54 12.78
N ASP A 59 6.06 -18.78 13.53
CA ASP A 59 4.95 -18.01 12.98
C ASP A 59 5.46 -16.93 12.01
N GLN A 60 6.48 -16.15 12.40
CA GLN A 60 7.12 -15.17 11.52
C GLN A 60 7.69 -15.81 10.25
N ALA A 61 8.43 -16.92 10.38
CA ALA A 61 8.97 -17.62 9.21
C ALA A 61 7.87 -18.20 8.30
N THR A 62 6.72 -18.58 8.89
CA THR A 62 5.56 -19.06 8.14
C THR A 62 4.92 -17.94 7.33
N ILE A 63 4.77 -16.75 7.93
CA ILE A 63 4.30 -15.55 7.22
C ILE A 63 5.27 -15.20 6.08
N MET A 64 6.58 -15.18 6.34
CA MET A 64 7.59 -14.93 5.31
C MET A 64 7.51 -15.96 4.16
N TYR A 65 7.26 -17.24 4.47
CA TYR A 65 7.02 -18.27 3.45
C TYR A 65 5.78 -17.98 2.61
N GLN A 66 4.67 -17.58 3.23
CA GLN A 66 3.44 -17.23 2.49
C GLN A 66 3.65 -15.98 1.61
N GLN A 67 4.44 -15.02 2.08
CA GLN A 67 4.81 -13.79 1.36
C GLN A 67 5.96 -13.98 0.35
N TYR A 68 6.30 -15.22 -0.02
CA TYR A 68 7.36 -15.54 -0.97
C TYR A 68 8.79 -15.12 -0.53
N ASN A 69 8.97 -14.65 0.71
CA ASN A 69 10.26 -14.23 1.27
C ASN A 69 11.05 -15.43 1.81
N TYR A 70 11.30 -16.39 0.91
CA TYR A 70 11.89 -17.69 1.27
C TYR A 70 13.29 -17.57 1.84
N ASP A 71 14.08 -16.62 1.35
CA ASP A 71 15.47 -16.45 1.79
C ASP A 71 15.55 -15.90 3.21
N GLU A 72 14.76 -14.87 3.56
CA GLU A 72 14.73 -14.36 4.92
C GLU A 72 14.07 -15.36 5.89
N ALA A 73 13.06 -16.12 5.45
CA ALA A 73 12.52 -17.22 6.26
C ALA A 73 13.59 -18.26 6.62
N ILE A 74 14.38 -18.71 5.63
CA ILE A 74 15.47 -19.68 5.87
C ILE A 74 16.52 -19.08 6.82
N LYS A 75 16.89 -17.82 6.61
CA LYS A 75 17.88 -17.12 7.43
C LYS A 75 17.42 -16.97 8.87
N LEU A 76 16.17 -16.55 9.09
CA LEU A 76 15.56 -16.42 10.42
C LEU A 76 15.58 -17.75 11.18
N LEU A 77 15.18 -18.84 10.52
CA LEU A 77 15.15 -20.18 11.10
C LEU A 77 16.56 -20.70 11.43
N LYS A 78 17.52 -20.54 10.51
CA LYS A 78 18.90 -21.00 10.70
C LYS A 78 19.66 -20.25 11.80
N LYS A 79 19.25 -19.02 12.13
CA LYS A 79 19.85 -18.22 13.20
C LYS A 79 19.55 -18.79 14.61
N GLN A 80 18.55 -19.66 14.73
CA GLN A 80 18.14 -20.21 16.02
C GLN A 80 19.09 -21.32 16.50
N ASP A 81 19.48 -21.28 17.78
CA ASP A 81 20.42 -22.23 18.38
C ASP A 81 19.93 -23.70 18.33
N ASP A 82 18.62 -23.91 18.32
CA ASP A 82 17.98 -25.21 18.28
C ASP A 82 17.62 -25.68 16.85
N PHE A 83 17.97 -24.94 15.80
CA PHE A 83 17.60 -25.24 14.40
C PHE A 83 17.81 -26.71 14.01
N THR A 84 18.99 -27.28 14.30
CA THR A 84 19.34 -28.66 13.93
C THR A 84 18.57 -29.74 14.71
N LYS A 85 17.90 -29.35 15.79
CA LYS A 85 17.09 -30.22 16.67
C LYS A 85 15.59 -29.96 16.51
N ASN A 86 15.22 -28.79 16.01
CA ASN A 86 13.84 -28.37 15.80
C ASN A 86 13.35 -28.83 14.42
N LYS A 87 12.53 -29.89 14.43
CA LYS A 87 12.02 -30.51 13.20
C LYS A 87 11.19 -29.54 12.35
N ASP A 88 10.42 -28.67 12.97
CA ASP A 88 9.52 -27.76 12.27
C ASP A 88 10.31 -26.67 11.54
N TYR A 89 11.39 -26.15 12.14
CA TYR A 89 12.28 -25.21 11.48
C TYR A 89 12.95 -25.81 10.25
N MET A 90 13.45 -27.04 10.36
CA MET A 90 14.11 -27.72 9.25
C MET A 90 13.13 -28.08 8.12
N ASP A 91 11.92 -28.54 8.47
CA ASP A 91 10.87 -28.84 7.51
C ASP A 91 10.41 -27.57 6.77
N LEU A 92 10.24 -26.44 7.47
CA LEU A 92 9.89 -25.16 6.83
C LEU A 92 11.02 -24.62 5.94
N ALA A 93 12.27 -24.63 6.42
CA ALA A 93 13.42 -24.23 5.61
C ALA A 93 13.55 -25.07 4.32
N ALA A 94 13.31 -26.39 4.41
CA ALA A 94 13.28 -27.26 3.23
C ALA A 94 12.13 -26.91 2.27
N LYS A 95 10.92 -26.59 2.78
CA LYS A 95 9.80 -26.12 1.96
C LYS A 95 10.15 -24.82 1.23
N CYS A 96 10.77 -23.85 1.90
CA CYS A 96 11.26 -22.60 1.31
C CYS A 96 12.23 -22.89 0.15
N GLN A 97 13.22 -23.77 0.35
CA GLN A 97 14.18 -24.13 -0.70
C GLN A 97 13.53 -24.79 -1.93
N ILE A 98 12.46 -25.56 -1.73
CA ILE A 98 11.70 -26.19 -2.83
C ILE A 98 10.89 -25.12 -3.57
N ALA A 99 10.12 -24.30 -2.83
CA ALA A 99 9.27 -23.27 -3.42
C ALA A 99 10.08 -22.20 -4.17
N LYS A 100 11.25 -21.81 -3.65
CA LYS A 100 12.18 -20.90 -4.33
C LYS A 100 12.57 -21.39 -5.73
N LYS A 101 12.75 -22.70 -5.91
CA LYS A 101 13.13 -23.29 -7.21
C LYS A 101 12.01 -23.28 -8.24
N SER A 102 10.75 -23.11 -7.82
CA SER A 102 9.59 -23.00 -8.71
C SER A 102 9.22 -21.57 -9.08
N LEU A 103 9.89 -20.56 -8.52
CA LEU A 103 9.63 -19.17 -8.87
C LEU A 103 10.07 -18.86 -10.30
N VAL A 104 9.28 -18.06 -10.98
CA VAL A 104 9.55 -17.52 -12.32
C VAL A 104 9.66 -16.01 -12.26
N GLU A 105 10.52 -15.44 -13.10
CA GLU A 105 10.69 -13.99 -13.20
C GLU A 105 9.49 -13.39 -13.94
N TYR A 106 8.83 -12.39 -13.34
CA TYR A 106 7.72 -11.67 -13.97
C TYR A 106 8.24 -10.48 -14.80
N PRO A 107 7.73 -10.25 -16.02
CA PRO A 107 8.14 -9.11 -16.84
C PRO A 107 7.69 -7.78 -16.20
N LEU A 108 8.63 -6.96 -15.74
CA LEU A 108 8.35 -5.71 -15.03
C LEU A 108 7.51 -4.71 -15.86
N GLU A 109 7.67 -4.71 -17.19
CA GLU A 109 6.89 -3.87 -18.11
C GLU A 109 5.40 -4.25 -18.18
N LYS A 110 4.99 -5.34 -17.53
CA LYS A 110 3.60 -5.78 -17.44
C LYS A 110 3.05 -5.69 -16.01
N ILE A 111 3.70 -4.91 -15.14
CA ILE A 111 3.20 -4.64 -13.80
C ILE A 111 2.36 -3.37 -13.87
N THR A 112 1.07 -3.53 -13.60
CA THR A 112 0.13 -2.41 -13.57
C THR A 112 0.21 -1.71 -12.21
N HIS A 113 -0.05 -0.40 -12.20
CA HIS A 113 -0.16 0.39 -10.97
C HIS A 113 -1.57 0.94 -10.88
N VAL A 114 -2.33 0.52 -9.87
CA VAL A 114 -3.68 1.01 -9.60
C VAL A 114 -3.67 1.96 -8.42
N PHE A 115 -4.59 2.91 -8.41
CA PHE A 115 -4.72 3.79 -7.26
C PHE A 115 -6.17 4.15 -6.92
N PHE A 116 -6.35 4.54 -5.67
CA PHE A 116 -7.58 5.02 -5.07
C PHE A 116 -7.31 6.38 -4.42
N HIS A 117 -8.37 7.14 -4.16
CA HIS A 117 -8.34 8.22 -3.19
C HIS A 117 -8.82 7.69 -1.82
N THR A 118 -8.99 8.57 -0.82
CA THR A 118 -9.81 8.27 0.37
C THR A 118 -11.12 7.61 -0.03
N LEU A 119 -11.46 6.51 0.65
CA LEU A 119 -12.67 5.75 0.39
C LEU A 119 -13.90 6.39 1.05
N ILE A 120 -15.05 6.18 0.42
CA ILE A 120 -16.37 6.55 0.97
C ILE A 120 -16.88 5.39 1.82
N GLU A 121 -17.00 5.61 3.12
CA GLU A 121 -17.62 4.67 4.07
C GLU A 121 -19.14 4.84 4.08
N ASP A 122 -19.62 6.07 4.22
CA ASP A 122 -21.05 6.39 4.27
C ASP A 122 -21.51 7.11 3.01
N THR A 123 -22.02 6.31 2.08
CA THR A 123 -22.53 6.76 0.79
C THR A 123 -23.76 7.64 0.90
N SER A 124 -24.52 7.55 2.00
CA SER A 124 -25.69 8.41 2.20
C SER A 124 -25.32 9.85 2.52
N ARG A 125 -24.18 10.07 3.18
CA ARG A 125 -23.62 11.40 3.44
C ARG A 125 -22.78 11.90 2.26
N ALA A 126 -21.95 11.04 1.68
CA ALA A 126 -21.10 11.42 0.55
C ALA A 126 -21.89 11.77 -0.72
N PHE A 127 -23.09 11.22 -0.90
CA PHE A 127 -23.96 11.43 -2.07
C PHE A 127 -25.27 12.14 -1.72
N ASP A 128 -25.25 13.03 -0.72
CA ASP A 128 -26.43 13.75 -0.24
C ASP A 128 -26.93 14.86 -1.19
N GLY A 129 -26.16 15.16 -2.24
CA GLY A 129 -26.49 16.14 -3.27
C GLY A 129 -25.96 17.55 -2.99
N ASP A 130 -25.07 17.70 -2.01
CA ASP A 130 -24.34 18.94 -1.78
C ASP A 130 -23.36 19.28 -2.94
N SER A 131 -22.61 20.38 -2.76
CA SER A 131 -21.66 20.84 -3.79
C SER A 131 -20.48 19.90 -4.02
N LYS A 132 -20.14 19.01 -3.08
CA LYS A 132 -18.97 18.11 -3.16
C LYS A 132 -19.33 16.71 -3.64
N SER A 133 -20.58 16.29 -3.45
CA SER A 133 -21.14 15.00 -3.85
C SER A 133 -20.77 14.58 -5.27
N GLY A 134 -20.79 15.53 -6.21
CA GLY A 134 -20.40 15.26 -7.59
C GLY A 134 -18.93 14.87 -7.75
N ASN A 135 -18.03 15.57 -7.04
CA ASN A 135 -16.60 15.28 -7.05
C ASN A 135 -16.31 13.93 -6.39
N TYR A 136 -16.91 13.66 -5.23
CA TYR A 136 -16.78 12.36 -4.56
C TYR A 136 -17.24 11.21 -5.45
N ASN A 137 -18.40 11.34 -6.10
CA ASN A 137 -18.89 10.32 -7.01
C ASN A 137 -17.96 10.11 -8.22
N GLN A 138 -17.25 11.15 -8.64
CA GLN A 138 -16.32 11.08 -9.77
C GLN A 138 -15.00 10.38 -9.40
N VAL A 139 -14.32 10.82 -8.34
CA VAL A 139 -12.91 10.46 -8.10
C VAL A 139 -12.70 9.44 -6.97
N MET A 140 -13.71 9.20 -6.13
CA MET A 140 -13.58 8.28 -4.99
C MET A 140 -14.26 6.93 -5.23
N THR A 141 -13.82 5.95 -4.45
CA THR A 141 -14.33 4.58 -4.42
C THR A 141 -15.00 4.31 -3.08
N THR A 142 -16.09 3.56 -3.08
CA THR A 142 -16.75 3.17 -1.82
C THR A 142 -15.98 2.04 -1.16
N VAL A 143 -16.06 1.92 0.17
CA VAL A 143 -15.49 0.78 0.91
C VAL A 143 -16.02 -0.55 0.38
N SER A 144 -17.31 -0.62 0.01
CA SER A 144 -17.89 -1.83 -0.59
C SER A 144 -17.26 -2.18 -1.94
N GLU A 145 -16.96 -1.21 -2.79
CA GLU A 145 -16.31 -1.47 -4.08
C GLU A 145 -14.86 -1.87 -3.89
N PHE A 146 -14.12 -1.16 -3.03
CA PHE A 146 -12.73 -1.48 -2.70
C PHE A 146 -12.58 -2.94 -2.25
N ASN A 147 -13.38 -3.37 -1.27
CA ASN A 147 -13.32 -4.74 -0.76
C ASN A 147 -13.59 -5.79 -1.84
N LYS A 148 -14.57 -5.55 -2.72
CA LYS A 148 -14.86 -6.47 -3.85
C LYS A 148 -13.72 -6.47 -4.88
N ILE A 149 -13.18 -5.30 -5.21
CA ILE A 149 -12.06 -5.16 -6.16
C ILE A 149 -10.85 -5.94 -5.65
N ILE A 150 -10.45 -5.72 -4.38
CA ILE A 150 -9.31 -6.40 -3.76
C ILE A 150 -9.52 -7.93 -3.74
N GLN A 151 -10.72 -8.39 -3.37
CA GLN A 151 -11.04 -9.82 -3.41
C GLN A 151 -10.92 -10.41 -4.82
N ILE A 152 -11.50 -9.74 -5.83
CA ILE A 152 -11.49 -10.23 -7.22
C ILE A 152 -10.07 -10.31 -7.77
N ILE A 153 -9.24 -9.29 -7.54
CA ILE A 153 -7.85 -9.33 -8.02
C ILE A 153 -7.04 -10.39 -7.26
N TYR A 154 -7.27 -10.58 -5.95
CA TYR A 154 -6.65 -11.68 -5.20
C TYR A 154 -7.02 -13.04 -5.78
N ASP A 155 -8.31 -13.29 -6.06
CA ASP A 155 -8.80 -14.54 -6.64
C ASP A 155 -8.24 -14.80 -8.04
N LYS A 156 -7.97 -13.74 -8.81
CA LYS A 156 -7.27 -13.79 -10.10
C LYS A 156 -5.76 -14.03 -9.98
N GLY A 157 -5.23 -14.09 -8.76
CA GLY A 157 -3.81 -14.38 -8.49
C GLY A 157 -2.92 -13.15 -8.42
N TYR A 158 -3.48 -11.95 -8.23
CA TYR A 158 -2.68 -10.75 -8.10
C TYR A 158 -1.86 -10.75 -6.79
N VAL A 159 -0.68 -10.13 -6.83
CA VAL A 159 0.24 -10.02 -5.69
C VAL A 159 0.78 -8.58 -5.63
N LEU A 160 0.65 -7.94 -4.48
CA LEU A 160 1.10 -6.58 -4.22
C LEU A 160 2.63 -6.52 -4.16
N VAL A 161 3.22 -5.62 -4.93
CA VAL A 161 4.66 -5.32 -5.00
C VAL A 161 4.91 -3.81 -4.92
N SER A 162 6.17 -3.40 -4.70
CA SER A 162 6.58 -2.00 -4.75
C SER A 162 7.40 -1.68 -6.02
N PRO A 163 7.37 -0.43 -6.53
CA PRO A 163 8.36 0.08 -7.48
C PRO A 163 9.82 -0.15 -7.03
N HIS A 164 10.09 -0.16 -5.71
CA HIS A 164 11.40 -0.46 -5.14
C HIS A 164 11.81 -1.95 -5.30
N ASP A 165 10.87 -2.85 -5.62
CA ASP A 165 11.19 -4.22 -6.06
C ASP A 165 11.52 -4.30 -7.56
N MET A 166 11.02 -3.32 -8.34
CA MET A 166 11.18 -3.26 -9.80
C MET A 166 12.48 -2.56 -10.23
N ALA A 167 12.96 -1.61 -9.43
CA ALA A 167 14.24 -0.94 -9.64
C ALA A 167 14.87 -0.57 -8.29
N THR A 168 16.18 -0.31 -8.28
CA THR A 168 16.91 0.07 -7.06
C THR A 168 17.94 1.13 -7.39
N VAL A 169 18.08 2.11 -6.51
CA VAL A 169 19.10 3.16 -6.60
C VAL A 169 20.44 2.60 -6.12
N ASN A 170 21.45 2.67 -6.99
CA ASN A 170 22.82 2.27 -6.69
C ASN A 170 23.52 3.36 -5.86
N LYS A 171 24.63 2.98 -5.20
CA LYS A 171 25.43 3.91 -4.37
C LYS A 171 25.99 5.11 -5.13
N ASP A 172 26.11 5.03 -6.46
CA ASP A 172 26.59 6.11 -7.33
C ASP A 172 25.46 7.01 -7.87
N GLY A 173 24.20 6.77 -7.46
CA GLY A 173 23.02 7.53 -7.88
C GLY A 173 22.41 7.07 -9.20
N THR A 174 22.99 6.07 -9.87
CA THR A 174 22.36 5.39 -11.02
C THR A 174 21.31 4.39 -10.53
N MET A 175 20.43 3.94 -11.42
CA MET A 175 19.43 2.92 -11.11
C MET A 175 19.73 1.58 -11.80
N SER A 176 19.50 0.50 -11.06
CA SER A 176 19.55 -0.86 -11.56
C SER A 176 18.14 -1.43 -11.65
N ARG A 177 17.90 -2.22 -12.70
CA ARG A 177 16.67 -3.00 -12.82
C ARG A 177 16.63 -4.08 -11.74
N GLY A 178 15.50 -4.15 -11.03
CA GLY A 178 15.19 -5.19 -10.04
C GLY A 178 14.66 -6.47 -10.69
N LYS A 179 14.13 -7.36 -9.85
CA LYS A 179 13.53 -8.63 -10.27
C LYS A 179 12.42 -9.03 -9.31
N ILE A 180 11.27 -9.38 -9.87
CA ILE A 180 10.15 -9.93 -9.10
C ILE A 180 10.01 -11.40 -9.47
N MET A 181 10.14 -12.27 -8.46
CA MET A 181 10.14 -13.72 -8.61
C MET A 181 8.90 -14.27 -7.92
N VAL A 182 7.92 -14.75 -8.69
CA VAL A 182 6.65 -15.25 -8.15
C VAL A 182 6.34 -16.65 -8.68
N PRO A 183 5.48 -17.44 -8.01
CA PRO A 183 5.01 -18.71 -8.56
C PRO A 183 4.31 -18.51 -9.90
N GLU A 184 4.34 -19.53 -10.76
CA GLU A 184 3.61 -19.51 -12.02
C GLU A 184 2.11 -19.25 -11.78
N GLY A 185 1.55 -18.31 -12.55
CA GLY A 185 0.15 -17.89 -12.43
C GLY A 185 -0.12 -16.72 -11.49
N LYS A 186 0.84 -16.31 -10.65
CA LYS A 186 0.72 -15.07 -9.85
C LYS A 186 1.05 -13.83 -10.68
N ILE A 187 0.35 -12.72 -10.42
CA ILE A 187 0.37 -11.48 -11.22
C ILE A 187 0.76 -10.29 -10.33
N PRO A 188 2.00 -9.80 -10.38
CA PRO A 188 2.41 -8.63 -9.62
C PRO A 188 1.66 -7.35 -10.03
N PHE A 189 1.32 -6.50 -9.06
CA PHE A 189 0.80 -5.15 -9.28
C PHE A 189 1.22 -4.19 -8.16
N VAL A 190 1.22 -2.90 -8.47
CA VAL A 190 1.48 -1.82 -7.51
C VAL A 190 0.16 -1.17 -7.13
N LEU A 191 0.02 -0.81 -5.85
CA LEU A 191 -1.13 -0.08 -5.31
C LEU A 191 -0.65 1.20 -4.63
N SER A 192 -1.32 2.32 -4.90
CA SER A 192 -1.15 3.55 -4.12
C SER A 192 -2.50 4.15 -3.70
N GLN A 193 -2.46 5.00 -2.69
CA GLN A 193 -3.58 5.84 -2.29
C GLN A 193 -3.15 7.32 -2.27
N ASP A 194 -3.96 8.16 -2.90
CA ASP A 194 -3.72 9.60 -2.96
C ASP A 194 -4.54 10.32 -1.86
N ASP A 195 -4.00 11.44 -1.36
CA ASP A 195 -4.71 12.39 -0.49
C ASP A 195 -5.14 11.89 0.90
N VAL A 196 -4.34 11.01 1.53
CA VAL A 196 -4.55 10.50 2.90
C VAL A 196 -4.23 11.54 3.99
N SER A 197 -4.45 12.82 3.68
CA SER A 197 -4.39 13.95 4.62
C SER A 197 -5.74 14.21 5.29
N TYR A 198 -6.81 13.56 4.82
CA TYR A 198 -8.20 13.71 5.31
C TYR A 198 -8.54 15.20 5.49
N TYR A 199 -8.66 15.87 4.35
CA TYR A 199 -8.82 17.32 4.28
C TYR A 199 -10.09 17.78 4.97
N HIS A 200 -10.09 19.00 5.52
CA HIS A 200 -11.26 19.60 6.19
C HIS A 200 -12.51 19.61 5.32
N TYR A 201 -12.37 19.69 3.99
CA TYR A 201 -13.53 19.64 3.11
C TYR A 201 -14.24 18.27 3.16
N MET A 202 -13.64 17.21 3.70
CA MET A 202 -14.27 15.89 3.86
C MET A 202 -15.03 15.74 5.18
N ASP A 203 -14.89 16.69 6.10
CA ASP A 203 -15.51 16.59 7.42
C ASP A 203 -17.03 16.50 7.31
N GLY A 204 -17.59 15.40 7.85
CA GLY A 204 -19.03 15.15 7.84
C GLY A 204 -19.56 14.41 6.60
N ASP A 205 -18.74 14.22 5.57
CA ASP A 205 -19.18 13.72 4.25
C ASP A 205 -18.97 12.20 4.07
N GLY A 206 -18.92 11.46 5.17
CA GLY A 206 -18.91 9.98 5.14
C GLY A 206 -17.54 9.34 4.84
N CYS A 207 -16.45 10.09 5.00
CA CYS A 207 -15.07 9.58 4.94
C CYS A 207 -14.47 9.45 6.35
N ALA A 208 -13.39 8.65 6.49
CA ALA A 208 -12.56 8.64 7.69
C ALA A 208 -11.93 10.03 7.96
N SER A 209 -11.61 10.32 9.23
CA SER A 209 -11.06 11.61 9.66
C SER A 209 -9.53 11.61 9.81
N LYS A 210 -8.93 10.50 10.23
CA LYS A 210 -7.48 10.32 10.37
C LYS A 210 -7.08 8.86 10.53
N LEU A 211 -5.78 8.56 10.42
CA LEU A 211 -5.20 7.30 10.85
C LEU A 211 -4.73 7.43 12.31
N VAL A 212 -4.94 6.39 13.10
CA VAL A 212 -4.57 6.29 14.53
C VAL A 212 -4.01 4.91 14.83
N LEU A 213 -3.37 4.76 15.99
CA LEU A 213 -3.03 3.45 16.54
C LEU A 213 -4.13 2.99 17.50
N ASP A 214 -4.57 1.75 17.37
CA ASP A 214 -5.48 1.13 18.32
C ASP A 214 -4.75 0.69 19.61
N GLU A 215 -5.45 0.01 20.52
CA GLU A 215 -4.88 -0.49 21.78
C GLU A 215 -3.80 -1.57 21.61
N ASN A 216 -3.76 -2.22 20.45
CA ASN A 216 -2.76 -3.23 20.08
C ASN A 216 -1.58 -2.64 19.29
N GLY A 217 -1.64 -1.35 18.95
CA GLY A 217 -0.67 -0.68 18.11
C GLY A 217 -0.89 -0.90 16.60
N GLU A 218 -2.04 -1.46 16.20
CA GLU A 218 -2.41 -1.61 14.79
C GLU A 218 -2.89 -0.26 14.24
N VAL A 219 -2.53 0.03 12.99
CA VAL A 219 -2.99 1.24 12.29
C VAL A 219 -4.46 1.07 11.92
N LYS A 220 -5.30 1.99 12.38
CA LYS A 220 -6.75 2.04 12.15
C LYS A 220 -7.18 3.44 11.71
N ASN A 221 -8.39 3.57 11.21
CA ASN A 221 -9.01 4.87 11.00
C ASN A 221 -9.75 5.32 12.25
N GLU A 222 -9.66 6.61 12.54
CA GLU A 222 -10.73 7.33 13.22
C GLU A 222 -11.82 7.67 12.20
N TYR A 223 -13.08 7.47 12.57
CA TYR A 223 -14.24 7.81 11.77
C TYR A 223 -15.31 8.44 12.66
N VAL A 224 -15.89 9.55 12.19
CA VAL A 224 -16.98 10.24 12.88
C VAL A 224 -18.29 9.86 12.19
N ASP A 225 -19.13 9.11 12.90
CA ASP A 225 -20.43 8.67 12.38
C ASP A 225 -21.45 9.82 12.28
N ALA A 226 -22.63 9.54 11.71
CA ALA A 226 -23.68 10.55 11.51
C ALA A 226 -24.25 11.13 12.83
N ASP A 227 -24.08 10.42 13.95
CA ASP A 227 -24.50 10.87 15.29
C ASP A 227 -23.37 11.67 16.00
N GLY A 228 -22.20 11.78 15.38
CA GLY A 228 -21.03 12.46 15.93
C GLY A 228 -20.19 11.59 16.88
N ASN A 229 -20.41 10.27 16.90
CA ASN A 229 -19.56 9.38 17.68
C ASN A 229 -18.23 9.14 16.96
N VAL A 230 -17.15 9.15 17.74
CA VAL A 230 -15.81 8.80 17.26
C VAL A 230 -15.62 7.30 17.37
N LEU A 231 -15.40 6.65 16.23
CA LEU A 231 -15.17 5.21 16.09
C LEU A 231 -13.74 4.97 15.63
N VAL A 232 -13.16 3.84 16.04
CA VAL A 232 -11.85 3.37 15.59
C VAL A 232 -12.03 2.01 14.90
N GLY A 233 -11.56 1.88 13.66
CA GLY A 233 -11.77 0.67 12.86
C GLY A 233 -11.28 0.79 11.41
N ASP A 234 -11.78 -0.10 10.56
CA ASP A 234 -11.35 -0.21 9.16
C ASP A 234 -12.34 0.55 8.27
N TYR A 235 -12.10 1.85 8.06
CA TYR A 235 -13.02 2.77 7.37
C TYR A 235 -12.43 3.41 6.11
N ASP A 236 -11.17 3.11 5.81
CA ASP A 236 -10.44 3.53 4.61
C ASP A 236 -9.40 2.46 4.23
N LEU A 237 -8.77 2.65 3.08
CA LEU A 237 -7.93 1.66 2.40
C LEU A 237 -6.84 1.06 3.29
N VAL A 238 -6.13 1.88 4.09
CA VAL A 238 -4.97 1.43 4.87
C VAL A 238 -5.32 0.25 5.79
N PRO A 239 -6.20 0.40 6.80
CA PRO A 239 -6.54 -0.72 7.67
C PRO A 239 -7.32 -1.83 6.97
N LEU A 240 -8.13 -1.51 5.93
CA LEU A 240 -8.81 -2.54 5.15
C LEU A 240 -7.81 -3.47 4.44
N LEU A 241 -6.77 -2.89 3.82
CA LEU A 241 -5.71 -3.65 3.17
C LEU A 241 -4.84 -4.41 4.18
N ASP A 242 -4.56 -3.81 5.34
CA ASP A 242 -3.79 -4.47 6.40
C ASP A 242 -4.53 -5.70 6.95
N SER A 243 -5.83 -5.57 7.24
CA SER A 243 -6.69 -6.69 7.62
C SER A 243 -6.75 -7.76 6.52
N PHE A 244 -6.90 -7.36 5.25
CA PHE A 244 -6.91 -8.29 4.12
C PHE A 244 -5.59 -9.07 4.00
N ILE A 245 -4.43 -8.40 4.11
CA ILE A 245 -3.12 -9.06 4.04
C ILE A 245 -2.86 -9.95 5.25
N LYS A 246 -3.36 -9.59 6.42
CA LYS A 246 -3.28 -10.44 7.63
C LYS A 246 -4.03 -11.75 7.43
N GLU A 247 -5.18 -11.73 6.75
CA GLU A 247 -5.95 -12.93 6.39
C GLU A 247 -5.37 -13.67 5.18
N HIS A 248 -4.76 -12.93 4.25
CA HIS A 248 -4.19 -13.44 2.99
C HIS A 248 -2.71 -13.01 2.82
N PRO A 249 -1.76 -13.57 3.61
CA PRO A 249 -0.37 -13.14 3.53
C PRO A 249 0.26 -13.36 2.14
N ASP A 250 -0.27 -14.30 1.35
CA ASP A 250 0.19 -14.57 -0.01
C ASP A 250 -0.26 -13.53 -1.05
N PHE A 251 -1.06 -12.54 -0.66
CA PHE A 251 -1.36 -11.35 -1.46
C PHE A 251 -0.21 -10.34 -1.45
N SER A 252 0.72 -10.43 -0.50
CA SER A 252 1.78 -9.45 -0.30
C SER A 252 3.15 -10.05 -0.61
N TYR A 253 3.83 -9.51 -1.62
CA TYR A 253 5.20 -9.90 -1.91
C TYR A 253 6.12 -9.35 -0.82
N HIS A 254 6.84 -10.22 -0.11
CA HIS A 254 7.79 -9.83 0.94
C HIS A 254 7.23 -8.91 2.04
N GLY A 255 5.92 -8.91 2.26
CA GLY A 255 5.27 -8.02 3.24
C GLY A 255 5.02 -6.60 2.74
N ARG A 256 5.18 -6.32 1.44
CA ARG A 256 4.83 -5.02 0.84
C ARG A 256 3.37 -4.65 1.10
N LYS A 257 3.15 -3.37 1.39
CA LYS A 257 1.83 -2.72 1.44
C LYS A 257 1.69 -1.77 0.26
N GLY A 258 0.78 -0.79 0.37
CA GLY A 258 0.63 0.26 -0.62
C GLY A 258 1.59 1.42 -0.42
N ILE A 259 1.52 2.38 -1.34
CA ILE A 259 2.22 3.66 -1.25
C ILE A 259 1.20 4.77 -0.94
N LEU A 260 1.46 5.61 0.06
CA LEU A 260 0.65 6.79 0.32
C LEU A 260 1.26 8.02 -0.34
N ALA A 261 0.52 8.65 -1.26
CA ALA A 261 0.90 9.92 -1.86
C ALA A 261 0.43 11.07 -0.96
N MET A 262 1.39 11.73 -0.30
CA MET A 262 1.11 12.67 0.78
C MET A 262 1.27 14.11 0.34
N THR A 263 0.22 14.91 0.51
CA THR A 263 0.31 16.36 0.50
C THR A 263 0.69 16.89 1.87
N GLY A 264 0.80 18.21 2.03
CA GLY A 264 1.18 18.82 3.29
C GLY A 264 0.33 20.01 3.71
N TYR A 265 -0.46 20.63 2.83
CA TYR A 265 -1.10 21.90 3.14
C TYR A 265 -2.08 21.84 4.32
N ASN A 266 -2.76 20.72 4.54
CA ASN A 266 -3.62 20.48 5.71
C ASN A 266 -2.97 19.57 6.78
N GLY A 267 -1.71 19.19 6.57
CA GLY A 267 -1.00 18.17 7.34
C GLY A 267 -1.11 16.76 6.73
N VAL A 268 -0.77 15.75 7.52
CA VAL A 268 -0.58 14.36 7.07
C VAL A 268 -1.37 13.39 7.91
N LEU A 269 -1.86 12.31 7.30
CA LEU A 269 -2.57 11.22 7.98
C LEU A 269 -3.82 11.67 8.76
N GLY A 270 -4.32 12.88 8.49
CA GLY A 270 -5.45 13.52 9.19
C GLY A 270 -5.06 14.40 10.38
N TYR A 271 -3.77 14.46 10.72
CA TYR A 271 -3.22 15.38 11.72
C TYR A 271 -2.88 16.73 11.08
N ARG A 272 -3.12 17.83 11.81
CA ARG A 272 -2.95 19.20 11.33
C ARG A 272 -1.52 19.70 11.54
N THR A 273 -0.62 19.14 10.75
CA THR A 273 0.83 19.25 10.94
C THR A 273 1.52 20.27 10.02
N ASP A 274 0.77 21.09 9.28
CA ASP A 274 1.36 22.19 8.53
C ASP A 274 1.77 23.35 9.46
N SER A 275 2.93 23.95 9.21
CA SER A 275 3.44 25.08 10.01
C SER A 275 2.48 26.29 10.07
N ALA A 276 1.54 26.44 9.13
CA ALA A 276 0.49 27.46 9.21
C ALA A 276 -0.37 27.30 10.49
N TYR A 277 -0.68 26.07 10.91
CA TYR A 277 -1.43 25.83 12.15
C TYR A 277 -0.65 26.25 13.41
N LYS A 278 0.68 26.13 13.39
CA LYS A 278 1.55 26.55 14.50
C LYS A 278 1.70 28.07 14.58
N THR A 279 1.86 28.71 13.44
CA THR A 279 2.20 30.14 13.34
C THR A 279 0.97 31.04 13.31
N GLY A 280 -0.17 30.52 12.83
CA GLY A 280 -1.36 31.31 12.54
C GLY A 280 -1.24 32.18 11.28
N GLU A 281 -0.16 32.01 10.50
CA GLU A 281 0.11 32.79 9.29
C GLU A 281 -0.24 32.00 8.03
N ASN A 282 -0.75 32.69 7.00
CA ASN A 282 -1.11 32.11 5.70
C ASN A 282 -2.15 30.96 5.75
N LEU A 283 -2.98 30.93 6.80
CA LEU A 283 -4.06 29.98 6.94
C LEU A 283 -5.10 30.12 5.81
N GLN A 284 -5.53 28.99 5.27
CA GLN A 284 -6.74 28.89 4.45
C GLN A 284 -7.99 29.01 5.33
N ASP A 285 -9.16 29.23 4.72
CA ASP A 285 -10.38 29.54 5.49
C ASP A 285 -10.89 28.35 6.32
N ASP A 286 -10.71 27.12 5.81
CA ASP A 286 -10.97 25.89 6.55
C ASP A 286 -10.02 25.71 7.75
N GLN A 287 -8.74 26.05 7.57
CA GLN A 287 -7.73 25.99 8.64
C GLN A 287 -8.00 27.01 9.75
N LYS A 288 -8.40 28.24 9.38
CA LYS A 288 -8.85 29.25 10.35
C LYS A 288 -10.04 28.76 11.15
N LYS A 289 -11.04 28.22 10.44
CA LYS A 289 -12.25 27.68 11.06
C LYS A 289 -11.91 26.56 12.05
N PHE A 290 -11.02 25.64 11.67
CA PHE A 290 -10.54 24.59 12.56
C PHE A 290 -9.93 25.16 13.84
N LEU A 291 -9.03 26.13 13.75
CA LEU A 291 -8.41 26.74 14.95
C LEU A 291 -9.40 27.53 15.81
N GLU A 292 -10.45 28.12 15.21
CA GLU A 292 -11.53 28.78 15.94
C GLU A 292 -12.41 27.78 16.71
N ASP A 293 -12.71 26.63 16.09
CA ASP A 293 -13.53 25.56 16.68
C ASP A 293 -12.75 24.71 17.70
N HIS A 294 -11.41 24.69 17.60
CA HIS A 294 -10.49 23.92 18.45
C HIS A 294 -9.45 24.83 19.13
N PRO A 295 -9.86 25.70 20.09
CA PRO A 295 -8.96 26.65 20.74
C PRO A 295 -7.87 26.00 21.62
N ASP A 296 -8.00 24.70 21.90
CA ASP A 296 -7.06 23.87 22.64
C ASP A 296 -6.18 22.99 21.75
N PHE A 297 -6.24 23.18 20.42
CA PHE A 297 -5.40 22.48 19.46
C PHE A 297 -3.91 22.61 19.81
N ASP A 298 -3.21 21.47 19.82
CA ASP A 298 -1.77 21.37 20.10
C ASP A 298 -1.04 20.79 18.88
N TYR A 299 -0.42 21.69 18.11
CA TYR A 299 0.39 21.33 16.94
C TYR A 299 1.50 20.34 17.26
N ASP A 300 2.22 20.52 18.38
CA ASP A 300 3.38 19.68 18.69
C ASP A 300 2.92 18.25 19.06
N GLN A 301 1.72 18.13 19.64
CA GLN A 301 1.09 16.84 19.92
C GLN A 301 0.62 16.14 18.63
N ASP A 302 0.00 16.87 17.69
CA ASP A 302 -0.40 16.33 16.38
C ASP A 302 0.80 15.82 15.57
N VAL A 303 1.90 16.58 15.53
CA VAL A 303 3.15 16.13 14.90
C VAL A 303 3.66 14.84 15.53
N LYS A 304 3.68 14.79 16.87
CA LYS A 304 4.18 13.62 17.61
C LYS A 304 3.33 12.38 17.35
N ASP A 305 2.02 12.50 17.29
CA ASP A 305 1.13 11.36 17.08
C ASP A 305 1.13 10.92 15.62
N ALA A 306 1.16 11.86 14.66
CA ALA A 306 1.37 11.54 13.25
C ALA A 306 2.70 10.79 13.02
N THR A 307 3.79 11.19 13.67
CA THR A 307 5.09 10.47 13.57
C THR A 307 4.97 9.03 14.07
N LYS A 308 4.27 8.78 15.19
CA LYS A 308 4.09 7.40 15.69
C LYS A 308 3.30 6.53 14.71
N VAL A 309 2.23 7.08 14.12
CA VAL A 309 1.44 6.35 13.12
C VAL A 309 2.32 6.07 11.90
N ALA A 310 3.03 7.07 11.38
CA ALA A 310 3.93 6.89 10.24
C ALA A 310 5.03 5.85 10.49
N ASP A 311 5.62 5.84 11.70
CA ASP A 311 6.61 4.84 12.09
C ASP A 311 6.03 3.43 12.16
N ALA A 312 4.82 3.26 12.69
CA ALA A 312 4.12 1.97 12.69
C ALA A 312 3.83 1.50 11.26
N MET A 313 3.32 2.38 10.39
CA MET A 313 3.06 2.09 8.99
C MET A 313 4.33 1.61 8.25
N LYS A 314 5.45 2.31 8.41
CA LYS A 314 6.74 1.91 7.82
C LYS A 314 7.21 0.55 8.34
N ALA A 315 7.02 0.28 9.62
CA ALA A 315 7.40 -1.01 10.22
C ALA A 315 6.60 -2.18 9.63
N GLU A 316 5.38 -1.93 9.16
CA GLU A 316 4.51 -2.93 8.52
C GLU A 316 4.68 -3.03 6.99
N GLY A 317 5.52 -2.18 6.38
CA GLY A 317 5.84 -2.22 4.95
C GLY A 317 5.08 -1.22 4.08
N TRP A 318 4.44 -0.21 4.66
CA TRP A 318 3.92 0.94 3.92
C TRP A 318 5.03 1.87 3.46
N GLU A 319 4.87 2.43 2.26
CA GLU A 319 5.78 3.39 1.67
C GLU A 319 5.08 4.76 1.53
N PHE A 320 5.86 5.83 1.54
CA PHE A 320 5.36 7.20 1.38
C PHE A 320 5.97 7.83 0.13
N ALA A 321 5.17 8.59 -0.60
CA ALA A 321 5.59 9.40 -1.73
C ALA A 321 5.17 10.85 -1.52
N SER A 322 5.93 11.79 -2.09
CA SER A 322 5.48 13.16 -2.20
C SER A 322 4.31 13.23 -3.19
N HIS A 323 3.23 13.91 -2.80
CA HIS A 323 2.15 14.31 -3.69
C HIS A 323 2.16 15.81 -3.93
N THR A 324 3.33 16.45 -3.80
CA THR A 324 3.54 17.89 -3.64
C THR A 324 2.92 18.42 -2.34
N TRP A 325 3.48 19.45 -1.71
CA TRP A 325 2.91 20.02 -0.49
C TRP A 325 1.52 20.61 -0.74
N GLY A 326 1.36 21.38 -1.81
CA GLY A 326 0.15 22.13 -2.13
C GLY A 326 -0.79 21.46 -3.13
N HIS A 327 -0.62 20.17 -3.42
CA HIS A 327 -1.39 19.46 -4.46
C HIS A 327 -1.32 20.18 -5.82
N MET A 328 -0.11 20.42 -6.31
CA MET A 328 0.19 21.20 -7.51
C MET A 328 0.15 20.39 -8.79
N ASN A 329 -0.49 20.93 -9.83
CA ASN A 329 -0.40 20.40 -11.19
C ASN A 329 1.03 20.60 -11.75
N ALA A 330 1.81 19.53 -11.79
CA ALA A 330 3.21 19.61 -12.18
C ALA A 330 3.43 19.88 -13.68
N THR A 331 2.44 19.65 -14.54
CA THR A 331 2.49 20.04 -15.96
C THR A 331 2.44 21.56 -16.11
N GLU A 332 1.53 22.22 -15.39
CA GLU A 332 1.27 23.66 -15.52
C GLU A 332 2.27 24.54 -14.76
N ARG A 333 2.79 24.05 -13.62
CA ARG A 333 3.71 24.81 -12.77
C ARG A 333 5.11 24.93 -13.35
N SER A 334 5.83 25.99 -12.99
CA SER A 334 7.24 26.13 -13.35
C SER A 334 8.13 25.25 -12.48
N ALA A 335 9.38 25.02 -12.89
CA ALA A 335 10.35 24.30 -12.06
C ALA A 335 10.64 25.02 -10.72
N GLU A 336 10.59 26.36 -10.70
CA GLU A 336 10.81 27.15 -9.48
C GLU A 336 9.63 27.05 -8.50
N ASP A 337 8.39 27.00 -9.02
CA ASP A 337 7.20 26.79 -8.19
C ASP A 337 7.24 25.39 -7.54
N LEU A 338 7.54 24.36 -8.34
CA LEU A 338 7.65 22.98 -7.86
C LEU A 338 8.79 22.80 -6.87
N LYS A 339 9.90 23.52 -7.06
CA LYS A 339 10.99 23.58 -6.10
C LYS A 339 10.54 24.19 -4.77
N THR A 340 9.88 25.35 -4.83
CA THR A 340 9.39 26.03 -3.63
C THR A 340 8.40 25.14 -2.87
N ASP A 341 7.56 24.41 -3.59
CA ASP A 341 6.61 23.47 -3.03
C ASP A 341 7.29 22.24 -2.40
N ASP A 342 8.28 21.62 -3.08
CA ASP A 342 9.04 20.50 -2.52
C ASP A 342 9.84 20.91 -1.27
N GLU A 343 10.41 22.12 -1.25
CA GLU A 343 11.08 22.66 -0.05
C GLU A 343 10.10 22.78 1.14
N LYS A 344 8.84 23.16 0.87
CA LYS A 344 7.78 23.15 1.91
C LYS A 344 7.40 21.73 2.33
N TRP A 345 7.29 20.81 1.37
CA TRP A 345 7.01 19.40 1.66
C TRP A 345 8.10 18.82 2.59
N LYS A 346 9.37 19.06 2.26
CA LYS A 346 10.51 18.64 3.08
C LYS A 346 10.57 19.29 4.45
N ALA A 347 10.04 20.51 4.59
CA ALA A 347 10.01 21.20 5.87
C ALA A 347 8.87 20.74 6.81
N ASN A 348 7.73 20.32 6.25
CA ASN A 348 6.51 20.04 7.03
C ASN A 348 6.15 18.55 7.08
N VAL A 349 6.41 17.80 6.00
CA VAL A 349 5.98 16.41 5.83
C VAL A 349 7.12 15.42 6.11
N ALA A 350 8.28 15.61 5.47
CA ALA A 350 9.43 14.71 5.64
C ALA A 350 9.87 14.50 7.11
N PRO A 351 9.82 15.49 8.02
CA PRO A 351 10.17 15.27 9.42
C PRO A 351 9.24 14.30 10.17
N ILE A 352 8.04 14.04 9.63
CA ILE A 352 7.02 13.18 10.22
C ILE A 352 7.07 11.79 9.58
N LEU A 353 7.06 11.74 8.24
CA LEU A 353 6.97 10.49 7.49
C LEU A 353 8.35 9.85 7.26
N GLY A 354 9.41 10.66 7.22
CA GLY A 354 10.72 10.30 6.70
C GLY A 354 10.94 10.87 5.29
N ASP A 355 12.19 10.88 4.85
CA ASP A 355 12.54 11.22 3.48
C ASP A 355 11.96 10.17 2.50
N THR A 356 11.67 10.60 1.27
CA THR A 356 11.22 9.73 0.18
C THR A 356 11.96 10.05 -1.11
N ASP A 357 12.16 9.02 -1.93
CA ASP A 357 12.71 9.10 -3.29
C ASP A 357 11.60 9.02 -4.36
N MET A 358 10.34 8.99 -3.95
CA MET A 358 9.19 8.82 -4.84
C MET A 358 8.31 10.06 -4.87
N ILE A 359 7.95 10.47 -6.09
CA ILE A 359 6.92 11.46 -6.34
C ILE A 359 5.79 10.84 -7.15
N ILE A 360 4.59 10.99 -6.62
CA ILE A 360 3.34 10.70 -7.30
C ILE A 360 2.75 12.07 -7.66
N PHE A 361 2.56 12.37 -8.94
CA PHE A 361 2.12 13.71 -9.33
C PHE A 361 0.61 13.91 -9.14
N ALA A 362 0.24 15.02 -8.47
CA ALA A 362 -1.14 15.46 -8.31
C ALA A 362 -1.84 15.64 -9.66
N PHE A 363 -3.13 15.31 -9.70
CA PHE A 363 -3.95 15.28 -10.92
C PHE A 363 -3.44 14.34 -12.03
N GLY A 364 -2.45 13.49 -11.72
CA GLY A 364 -1.73 12.72 -12.73
C GLY A 364 -0.86 13.56 -13.66
N ALA A 365 -0.65 14.84 -13.33
CA ALA A 365 0.00 15.81 -14.18
C ALA A 365 1.51 15.54 -14.27
N ASP A 366 1.97 15.12 -15.44
CA ASP A 366 3.36 14.76 -15.65
C ASP A 366 4.27 15.98 -15.85
N ILE A 367 5.56 15.84 -15.54
CA ILE A 367 6.61 16.84 -15.79
C ILE A 367 7.20 16.75 -17.20
N GLY A 368 6.85 15.71 -17.98
CA GLY A 368 7.22 15.51 -19.38
C GLY A 368 6.07 14.91 -20.20
N ASP A 369 6.35 14.56 -21.45
CA ASP A 369 5.42 13.80 -22.29
C ASP A 369 5.67 12.28 -22.16
N TRP A 370 5.16 11.48 -23.09
CA TRP A 370 5.31 10.02 -23.07
C TRP A 370 6.76 9.56 -23.31
N GLU A 371 7.63 10.41 -23.86
CA GLU A 371 9.04 10.10 -24.04
C GLU A 371 9.77 10.08 -22.69
N GLY A 372 10.99 9.54 -22.68
CA GLY A 372 11.80 9.52 -21.48
C GLY A 372 12.20 10.94 -21.05
N TYR A 373 12.27 11.19 -19.74
CA TYR A 373 12.78 12.46 -19.23
C TYR A 373 14.23 12.69 -19.66
N SER A 374 14.49 13.93 -20.11
CA SER A 374 15.81 14.40 -20.53
C SER A 374 16.43 15.30 -19.46
N SER A 375 17.76 15.37 -19.42
CA SER A 375 18.50 16.32 -18.58
C SER A 375 18.21 17.79 -18.91
N ASP A 376 17.65 18.08 -20.09
CA ASP A 376 17.25 19.44 -20.46
C ASP A 376 15.90 19.85 -19.86
N ASN A 377 15.16 18.92 -19.23
CA ASN A 377 13.92 19.22 -18.52
C ASN A 377 14.24 19.79 -17.11
N PRO A 378 13.99 21.09 -16.85
CA PRO A 378 14.36 21.71 -15.59
C PRO A 378 13.57 21.14 -14.38
N LYS A 379 12.34 20.65 -14.59
CA LYS A 379 11.54 20.04 -13.52
C LYS A 379 12.15 18.70 -13.11
N PHE A 380 12.49 17.87 -14.10
CA PHE A 380 13.16 16.59 -13.85
C PHE A 380 14.52 16.79 -13.19
N GLN A 381 15.34 17.72 -13.70
CA GLN A 381 16.64 18.02 -13.09
C GLN A 381 16.51 18.45 -11.64
N TYR A 382 15.52 19.28 -11.31
CA TYR A 382 15.28 19.64 -9.92
C TYR A 382 14.96 18.41 -9.07
N TYR A 383 13.92 17.64 -9.42
CA TYR A 383 13.49 16.49 -8.62
C TYR A 383 14.60 15.43 -8.48
N LYS A 384 15.32 15.14 -9.57
CA LYS A 384 16.46 14.21 -9.53
C LYS A 384 17.56 14.69 -8.58
N ASN A 385 17.92 15.98 -8.62
CA ASN A 385 18.89 16.56 -7.69
C ASN A 385 18.38 16.63 -6.24
N ALA A 386 17.05 16.68 -6.08
CA ALA A 386 16.36 16.72 -4.81
C ALA A 386 16.21 15.32 -4.16
N GLY A 387 16.69 14.26 -4.81
CA GLY A 387 16.70 12.89 -4.29
C GLY A 387 15.58 11.99 -4.82
N TYR A 388 14.81 12.45 -5.81
CA TYR A 388 13.72 11.65 -6.39
C TYR A 388 14.20 10.80 -7.56
N ASP A 389 13.85 9.52 -7.50
CA ASP A 389 14.23 8.47 -8.44
C ASP A 389 13.02 7.76 -9.05
N TYR A 390 11.86 7.79 -8.36
CA TYR A 390 10.63 7.14 -8.79
C TYR A 390 9.55 8.19 -9.08
N PHE A 391 9.03 8.17 -10.30
CA PHE A 391 8.09 9.17 -10.81
C PHE A 391 6.80 8.50 -11.28
N CYS A 392 5.66 8.88 -10.72
CA CYS A 392 4.38 8.27 -11.09
C CYS A 392 3.37 9.30 -11.58
N ASN A 393 2.84 9.10 -12.78
CA ASN A 393 1.80 9.92 -13.41
C ASN A 393 0.51 9.10 -13.58
N VAL A 394 -0.54 9.69 -14.13
CA VAL A 394 -1.75 8.95 -14.56
C VAL A 394 -1.83 9.00 -16.08
N ASP A 395 -1.76 7.83 -16.73
CA ASP A 395 -2.03 7.69 -18.16
C ASP A 395 -3.14 6.68 -18.45
N SER A 396 -3.55 5.91 -17.42
CA SER A 396 -4.63 4.92 -17.48
C SER A 396 -4.44 3.76 -18.45
N SER A 397 -3.28 3.64 -19.10
CA SER A 397 -2.93 2.46 -19.86
C SER A 397 -2.81 1.26 -18.94
N GLN A 398 -3.01 0.05 -19.49
CA GLN A 398 -2.86 -1.17 -18.71
C GLN A 398 -1.43 -1.29 -18.14
N TYR A 399 -0.43 -0.93 -18.96
CA TYR A 399 0.98 -0.96 -18.60
C TYR A 399 1.73 0.23 -19.20
N PHE A 400 2.38 1.00 -18.33
CA PHE A 400 3.37 2.00 -18.71
C PHE A 400 4.47 2.00 -17.65
N VAL A 401 5.65 1.49 -18.02
CA VAL A 401 6.81 1.40 -17.13
C VAL A 401 8.05 1.79 -17.94
N GLN A 402 8.83 2.72 -17.41
CA GLN A 402 10.13 3.13 -17.92
C GLN A 402 11.17 2.92 -16.83
N ILE A 403 12.16 2.06 -17.08
CA ILE A 403 13.27 1.81 -16.17
C ILE A 403 14.54 2.19 -16.91
N THR A 404 15.21 3.23 -16.44
CA THR A 404 16.47 3.73 -17.00
C THR A 404 17.58 3.63 -15.96
N ASP A 405 18.80 4.03 -16.33
CA ASP A 405 19.90 4.19 -15.38
C ASP A 405 19.78 5.47 -14.54
N GLN A 406 18.81 6.35 -14.83
CA GLN A 406 18.61 7.62 -14.13
C GLN A 406 17.35 7.68 -13.27
N TYR A 407 16.27 7.02 -13.67
CA TYR A 407 14.98 7.05 -13.00
C TYR A 407 14.11 5.84 -13.33
N PHE A 408 13.14 5.60 -12.47
CA PHE A 408 11.97 4.77 -12.67
C PHE A 408 10.76 5.66 -12.92
N ARG A 409 9.93 5.34 -13.93
CA ARG A 409 8.65 6.01 -14.15
C ARG A 409 7.54 5.00 -14.41
N GLN A 410 6.40 5.17 -13.76
CA GLN A 410 5.26 4.28 -13.93
C GLN A 410 3.94 5.03 -14.02
N GLY A 411 3.13 4.58 -14.97
CA GLY A 411 1.80 5.05 -15.21
C GLY A 411 0.78 4.39 -14.31
N ARG A 412 -0.13 5.18 -13.76
CA ARG A 412 -1.18 4.70 -12.86
C ARG A 412 -2.56 4.70 -13.50
N ARG A 413 -3.43 3.85 -12.97
CA ARG A 413 -4.84 3.67 -13.36
C ARG A 413 -5.73 3.98 -12.17
N ASN A 414 -6.58 4.99 -12.30
CA ASN A 414 -7.58 5.33 -11.29
C ASN A 414 -8.67 4.25 -11.27
N LEU A 415 -8.94 3.70 -10.08
CA LEU A 415 -10.09 2.83 -9.83
C LEU A 415 -11.12 3.65 -9.06
N ASP A 416 -11.95 4.39 -9.78
CA ASP A 416 -12.93 5.34 -9.24
C ASP A 416 -14.26 5.31 -10.01
N GLY A 417 -15.23 6.10 -9.55
CA GLY A 417 -16.56 6.18 -10.14
C GLY A 417 -16.53 6.60 -11.62
N TYR A 418 -15.68 7.56 -12.00
CA TYR A 418 -15.54 7.99 -13.38
C TYR A 418 -15.08 6.83 -14.27
N ARG A 419 -13.99 6.15 -13.89
CA ARG A 419 -13.40 5.09 -14.70
C ARG A 419 -14.36 3.92 -14.83
N MET A 420 -14.97 3.51 -13.73
CA MET A 420 -15.94 2.42 -13.70
C MET A 420 -17.16 2.74 -14.56
N TYR A 421 -17.67 3.98 -14.52
CA TYR A 421 -18.88 4.36 -15.27
C TYR A 421 -18.62 4.60 -16.77
N TYR A 422 -17.56 5.33 -17.13
CA TYR A 422 -17.33 5.78 -18.50
C TYR A 422 -16.38 4.87 -19.30
N ASN A 423 -15.43 4.19 -18.64
CA ASN A 423 -14.45 3.35 -19.34
C ASN A 423 -14.27 1.96 -18.67
N PRO A 424 -15.35 1.19 -18.45
CA PRO A 424 -15.28 -0.12 -17.81
C PRO A 424 -14.36 -1.10 -18.55
N ASP A 425 -14.26 -1.01 -19.88
CA ASP A 425 -13.37 -1.85 -20.69
C ASP A 425 -11.91 -1.70 -20.29
N MET A 426 -11.51 -0.51 -19.83
CA MET A 426 -10.16 -0.23 -19.35
C MET A 426 -9.85 -0.87 -18.00
N LEU A 427 -10.81 -1.52 -17.34
CA LEU A 427 -10.65 -2.22 -16.06
C LEU A 427 -10.89 -3.73 -16.15
N SER A 428 -11.32 -4.23 -17.31
CA SER A 428 -11.79 -5.61 -17.52
C SER A 428 -10.73 -6.69 -17.23
N ASP A 429 -9.44 -6.36 -17.33
CA ASP A 429 -8.35 -7.24 -16.90
C ASP A 429 -8.35 -7.42 -15.37
N LEU A 430 -8.65 -6.36 -14.62
CA LEU A 430 -8.69 -6.34 -13.16
C LEU A 430 -10.00 -6.91 -12.62
N PHE A 431 -11.17 -6.42 -13.06
CA PHE A 431 -12.48 -6.87 -12.58
C PHE A 431 -13.61 -6.49 -13.56
N ASP A 432 -14.76 -7.16 -13.44
CA ASP A 432 -15.98 -6.73 -14.12
C ASP A 432 -16.66 -5.65 -13.26
N VAL A 433 -16.85 -4.46 -13.84
CA VAL A 433 -17.46 -3.32 -13.13
C VAL A 433 -18.85 -3.68 -12.60
N SER A 434 -19.62 -4.51 -13.32
CA SER A 434 -20.97 -4.88 -12.91
C SER A 434 -21.01 -5.75 -11.64
N GLU A 435 -19.91 -6.41 -11.29
CA GLU A 435 -19.79 -7.21 -10.06
C GLU A 435 -19.42 -6.33 -8.85
N VAL A 436 -18.76 -5.19 -9.07
CA VAL A 436 -18.25 -4.33 -7.99
C VAL A 436 -19.15 -3.14 -7.71
N TRP A 437 -19.72 -2.53 -8.75
CA TRP A 437 -20.40 -1.23 -8.71
C TRP A 437 -21.36 -1.08 -7.54
N ASP A 438 -21.19 -0.03 -6.74
CA ASP A 438 -22.13 0.30 -5.68
C ASP A 438 -23.37 1.00 -6.26
N SER A 439 -24.51 0.33 -6.15
CA SER A 439 -25.81 0.86 -6.58
C SER A 439 -26.29 2.11 -5.83
N SER A 440 -25.64 2.46 -4.71
CA SER A 440 -25.90 3.71 -3.98
C SER A 440 -25.42 4.95 -4.75
N ARG A 441 -24.48 4.79 -5.69
CA ARG A 441 -23.92 5.89 -6.48
C ARG A 441 -24.97 6.60 -7.32
N PRO A 442 -25.02 7.94 -7.30
CA PRO A 442 -25.80 8.70 -8.26
C PRO A 442 -25.34 8.40 -9.69
N THR A 443 -26.30 8.19 -10.60
CA THR A 443 -26.03 8.04 -12.03
C THR A 443 -26.81 9.08 -12.83
N PRO A 444 -26.21 9.66 -13.90
CA PRO A 444 -24.83 9.44 -14.37
C PRO A 444 -23.78 9.99 -13.40
N VAL A 445 -22.59 9.38 -13.37
CA VAL A 445 -21.42 9.98 -12.70
C VAL A 445 -21.03 11.27 -13.42
N PRO A 446 -20.62 12.34 -12.73
CA PRO A 446 -20.14 13.56 -13.39
C PRO A 446 -18.94 13.33 -14.34
N GLU A 447 -18.91 14.05 -15.47
CA GLU A 447 -17.77 14.05 -16.41
C GLU A 447 -16.58 14.87 -15.88
N MET A 448 -15.34 14.47 -16.22
CA MET A 448 -14.09 15.14 -15.80
C MET A 448 -13.77 16.41 -16.56
#